data_AF-A0A268TI45-F1
#
_entry.id   AF-A0A268TI45-F1
#
_cell.length_a   1.000
_cell.length_b   1.000
_cell.length_c   1.000
_cell.angle_alpha   90.00
_cell.angle_beta   90.00
_cell.angle_gamma   90.00
#
_symmetry.space_group_name_H-M   'P 1'
#
loop_
_entity.id
_entity.type
_entity.pdbx_description
1 polymer ?
#
loop_
_entity_poly.entity_id
_entity_poly.type
_entity_poly.pdbx_seq_one_letter_code
_entity_poly.pdbx_strand_id
1 'polypeptide(L)' 'MTLITTTASKQNLEAIKELVLKSDPDATFESYDDENYLSKEDQQNLIELYEAHKRGELEYMTMEEFDQRSKEFLKRLSSR' A
#
# COMPACT_ATOMS: atom_id res chain seq x y z
N MET A 1 -19.17 18.91 -12.57
CA MET A 1 -17.97 18.81 -11.72
C MET A 1 -16.83 18.39 -12.62
N THR A 2 -15.79 19.21 -12.74
CA THR A 2 -14.62 18.90 -13.56
C THR A 2 -13.53 18.43 -12.63
N LEU A 3 -13.10 17.17 -12.77
CA LEU A 3 -12.02 16.59 -11.98
C LEU A 3 -10.69 16.83 -12.70
N ILE A 4 -9.73 17.46 -12.04
CA ILE A 4 -8.39 17.68 -12.57
C ILE A 4 -7.44 16.77 -11.82
N THR A 5 -6.84 15.80 -12.52
CA THR A 5 -5.84 14.88 -11.96
C THR A 5 -4.46 15.25 -12.48
N THR A 6 -3.52 15.55 -11.58
CA THR A 6 -2.14 15.92 -11.95
C THR A 6 -1.15 15.32 -10.97
N THR A 7 0.04 14.96 -11.46
CA THR A 7 1.19 14.63 -10.62
C THR A 7 1.99 15.91 -10.40
N ALA A 8 2.13 16.36 -9.15
CA ALA A 8 2.82 17.60 -8.82
C ALA A 8 3.71 17.40 -7.59
N SER A 9 4.83 18.14 -7.52
CA SER A 9 5.66 18.16 -6.33
C SER A 9 4.88 18.73 -5.14
N LYS A 10 5.26 18.35 -3.91
CA LYS A 10 4.63 18.87 -2.68
C LYS A 10 4.56 20.41 -2.64
N GLN A 11 5.63 21.08 -3.08
CA GLN A 11 5.68 22.54 -3.14
C GLN A 11 4.64 23.12 -4.12
N ASN A 12 4.45 22.48 -5.28
CA ASN A 12 3.47 22.92 -6.27
C ASN A 12 2.04 22.69 -5.78
N LEU A 13 1.77 21.57 -5.09
CA LEU A 13 0.45 21.30 -4.51
C LEU A 13 0.07 22.34 -3.46
N GLU A 14 0.98 22.70 -2.56
CA GLU A 14 0.73 23.73 -1.55
C GLU A 14 0.47 25.10 -2.19
N ALA A 15 1.26 25.49 -3.20
CA ALA A 15 1.02 26.73 -3.94
C ALA A 15 -0.34 26.76 -4.64
N ILE A 16 -0.79 25.63 -5.21
CA ILE A 16 -2.11 25.50 -5.84
C ILE A 16 -3.22 25.61 -4.77
N LYS A 17 -3.07 24.94 -3.62
CA LYS A 17 -4.04 25.05 -2.52
C LYS A 17 -4.20 26.48 -2.05
N GLU A 18 -3.09 27.21 -1.85
CA GLU A 18 -3.12 28.62 -1.45
C GLU A 18 -3.85 29.51 -2.47
N LEU A 19 -3.63 29.28 -3.76
CA LEU A 19 -4.29 30.03 -4.82
C LEU A 19 -5.81 29.76 -4.84
N VAL A 20 -6.20 28.49 -4.69
CA VAL A 20 -7.60 28.08 -4.69
C VAL A 20 -8.32 28.64 -3.44
N LEU A 21 -7.73 28.53 -2.25
CA LEU A 21 -8.32 29.06 -1.01
C LEU A 21 -8.47 30.59 -1.01
N LYS A 22 -7.62 31.32 -1.74
CA LYS A 22 -7.78 32.77 -1.93
C LYS A 22 -9.00 33.12 -2.78
N SER A 23 -9.38 32.26 -3.72
CA SER A 23 -10.51 32.47 -4.62
C SER A 23 -11.82 31.90 -4.06
N ASP A 24 -11.73 30.78 -3.36
CA ASP A 24 -12.85 30.05 -2.76
C ASP A 24 -12.42 29.55 -1.37
N PRO A 25 -12.74 30.30 -0.30
CA PRO A 25 -12.39 29.93 1.07
C PRO A 25 -13.00 28.60 1.53
N ASP A 26 -14.09 28.16 0.90
CA ASP A 26 -14.80 26.92 1.23
C ASP A 26 -14.34 25.73 0.35
N ALA A 27 -13.32 25.94 -0.49
CA ALA A 27 -12.78 24.91 -1.34
C ALA A 27 -12.29 23.71 -0.53
N THR A 28 -12.79 22.52 -0.88
CA THR A 28 -12.43 21.26 -0.25
C THR A 28 -11.39 20.53 -1.10
N PHE A 29 -10.33 20.03 -0.48
CA PHE A 29 -9.29 19.22 -1.13
C PHE A 29 -9.39 17.79 -0.66
N GLU A 30 -9.66 16.86 -1.57
CA GLU A 30 -9.59 15.44 -1.31
C GLU A 30 -8.14 14.98 -1.46
N SER A 31 -7.53 14.50 -0.36
CA SER A 31 -6.26 13.78 -0.39
C SER A 31 -6.56 12.30 -0.56
N TYR A 32 -6.07 11.70 -1.64
CA TYR A 32 -6.12 10.25 -1.82
C TYR A 32 -4.88 9.54 -1.22
N ASP A 33 -4.02 10.28 -0.51
CA ASP A 33 -2.73 9.79 0.00
C ASP A 33 -2.76 9.34 1.47
N ASP A 34 -3.89 9.44 2.18
CA ASP A 34 -3.96 9.19 3.64
C ASP A 34 -4.59 7.85 4.05
N GLU A 35 -4.45 6.80 3.23
CA GLU A 35 -4.53 5.44 3.74
C GLU A 35 -3.28 4.66 3.29
N ASN A 36 -2.14 4.96 3.92
CA ASN A 36 -1.08 3.97 4.03
C ASN A 36 -1.64 2.81 4.87
N TYR A 37 -2.29 1.85 4.20
CA TYR A 37 -2.94 0.67 4.80
C TYR A 37 -2.00 -0.23 5.62
N LEU A 38 -0.70 0.03 5.55
CA LEU A 38 0.35 -0.77 6.16
C LEU A 38 1.15 0.08 7.13
N SER A 39 1.48 -0.52 8.27
CA SER A 39 2.41 0.09 9.21
C SER A 39 3.77 0.32 8.53
N LYS A 40 4.60 1.22 9.08
CA LYS A 40 5.97 1.41 8.57
C LYS A 40 6.78 0.12 8.56
N GLU A 41 6.53 -0.75 9.53
CA GLU A 41 7.17 -2.07 9.62
C GLU A 41 6.72 -2.96 8.47
N ASP A 42 5.43 -3.02 8.18
CA ASP A 42 4.89 -3.81 7.06
C ASP A 42 5.37 -3.28 5.71
N GLN A 43 5.48 -1.96 5.55
CA GLN A 43 6.05 -1.35 4.36
C GLN A 43 7.51 -1.78 4.15
N GLN A 44 8.32 -1.75 5.21
CA GLN A 44 9.71 -2.18 5.15
C GLN A 44 9.83 -3.68 4.82
N ASN A 45 9.00 -4.50 5.45
CA ASN A 45 8.94 -5.94 5.19
C ASN A 45 8.58 -6.24 3.73
N LEU A 46 7.63 -5.51 3.14
CA LEU A 46 7.28 -5.67 1.72
C LEU A 46 8.42 -5.27 0.78
N ILE A 47 9.15 -4.18 1.10
CA ILE A 47 10.32 -3.77 0.33
C ILE A 47 11.39 -4.87 0.35
N GLU A 48 11.65 -5.44 1.52
CA GLU A 48 12.63 -6.52 1.67
C GLU A 48 12.24 -7.79 0.92
N LEU A 49 10.96 -8.18 0.98
CA LEU A 49 10.41 -9.30 0.21
C LEU A 49 10.54 -9.07 -1.30
N TYR A 50 10.23 -7.86 -1.78
CA TYR A 50 10.35 -7.53 -3.20
C TYR A 50 11.80 -7.57 -3.67
N GLU A 51 12.75 -7.07 -2.88
CA GLU A 51 14.16 -7.14 -3.23
C GLU A 51 14.68 -8.60 -3.19
N ALA A 52 14.22 -9.42 -2.25
CA ALA A 52 14.51 -10.86 -2.23
C ALA A 52 13.94 -11.58 -3.46
N HIS A 53 12.74 -11.21 -3.92
CA HIS A 53 12.18 -11.71 -5.18
C HIS A 53 13.10 -11.40 -6.36
N LYS A 54 13.56 -10.15 -6.47
CA LYS A 54 14.46 -9.72 -7.56
C LYS A 54 15.81 -10.43 -7.54
N ARG A 55 16.29 -10.82 -6.36
CA ARG A 55 17.51 -11.63 -6.20
C ARG A 55 17.28 -13.12 -6.46
N GLY A 56 16.03 -13.56 -6.63
CA GLY A 56 15.68 -14.97 -6.81
C GLY A 56 15.79 -15.80 -5.53
N GLU A 57 15.70 -15.15 -4.38
CA GLU A 57 15.86 -15.79 -3.04
C GLU A 57 14.53 -16.31 -2.48
N LEU A 58 13.40 -16.00 -3.12
CA LEU A 58 12.09 -16.45 -2.68
C LEU A 58 11.75 -17.83 -3.24
N GLU A 59 11.38 -18.74 -2.34
CA GLU A 59 10.73 -19.99 -2.69
C GLU A 59 9.22 -19.76 -2.88
N TYR A 60 8.70 -20.16 -4.03
CA TYR A 60 7.27 -20.12 -4.33
C TYR A 60 6.66 -21.49 -4.13
N MET A 61 5.41 -21.51 -3.67
CA MET A 61 4.59 -22.71 -3.67
C MET A 61 3.29 -22.43 -4.42
N THR A 62 2.76 -23.47 -5.03
CA THR A 62 1.43 -23.45 -5.64
C THR A 62 0.36 -23.32 -4.56
N MET A 63 -0.84 -22.88 -4.97
CA MET A 63 -1.99 -22.81 -4.06
C MET A 63 -2.38 -24.20 -3.52
N GLU A 64 -2.18 -25.25 -4.32
CA GLU A 64 -2.46 -26.65 -3.93
C GLU A 64 -1.48 -27.13 -2.85
N GLU A 65 -0.18 -26.85 -3.01
CA GLU A 65 0.83 -27.14 -1.99
C GLU A 65 0.58 -26.37 -0.70
N PHE A 66 0.16 -25.10 -0.81
CA PHE A 66 -0.21 -24.29 0.33
C PHE A 66 -1.41 -24.85 1.09
N ASP A 67 -2.48 -25.25 0.39
CA ASP A 67 -3.67 -25.84 1.00
C ASP A 67 -3.35 -27.15 1.72
N GLN A 68 -2.54 -28.01 1.08
CA GLN A 68 -2.09 -29.26 1.70
C GLN A 68 -1.26 -29.01 2.97
N ARG A 69 -0.28 -28.10 2.92
CA ARG A 69 0.55 -27.76 4.10
C ARG A 69 -0.29 -27.14 5.22
N SER A 70 -1.22 -26.26 4.87
CA SER A 70 -2.17 -25.64 5.80
C SER A 70 -3.03 -26.69 6.52
N LYS A 71 -3.59 -27.66 5.78
CA LYS A 71 -4.36 -28.77 6.35
C LYS A 71 -3.53 -29.63 7.29
N GLU A 72 -2.29 -29.96 6.93
CA GLU A 72 -1.39 -30.73 7.79
C GLU A 72 -1.02 -29.98 9.07
N PHE A 73 -0.74 -28.68 8.96
CA PHE A 73 -0.48 -27.82 10.11
C PHE A 73 -1.67 -27.76 11.07
N LEU A 74 -2.88 -27.53 10.55
CA LEU A 74 -4.11 -27.50 11.35
C LEU A 74 -4.38 -28.85 12.03
N LYS A 75 -4.16 -29.97 11.34
CA LYS A 75 -4.27 -31.32 11.94
C LYS A 75 -3.32 -31.47 13.13
N ARG A 76 -2.07 -31.01 13.01
CA ARG A 76 -1.09 -31.05 14.10
C ARG A 76 -1.51 -30.20 15.29
N LEU A 77 -2.12 -29.03 15.06
CA LEU A 77 -2.66 -28.19 16.13
C LEU A 77 -3.86 -28.84 16.84
N SER A 78 -4.74 -29.51 16.09
CA SER A 78 -5.92 -30.20 16.65
C SER A 78 -5.62 -31.51 17.39
N SER A 79 -4.41 -32.06 17.21
CA SER A 79 -3.96 -33.31 17.85
C SER A 79 -3.19 -33.08 19.15
N ARG A 80 -3.14 -31.84 19.65
CA ARG A 80 -2.64 -31.44 20.97
C ARG A 80 -3.81 -31.07 21.87
#